data_AF-A0A0U1NSS7-F1
#
_entry.id   AF-A0A0U1NSS7-F1
#
_cell.length_a   1.000
_cell.length_b   1.000
_cell.length_c   1.000
_cell.angle_alpha   90.00
_cell.angle_beta   90.00
_cell.angle_gamma   90.00
#
_symmetry.space_group_name_H-M   'P 1'
#
loop_
_entity.id
_entity.type
_entity.pdbx_description
1 polymer ?
#
loop_
_entity_poly.entity_id
_entity_poly.type
_entity_poly.pdbx_seq_one_letter_code
_entity_poly.pdbx_strand_id
1 'polypeptide(L)'
;MAYGGTVQEFFTYSTKLSQTCLCGTIKKKRLKDRWHDCECGIQAQRDLFSAFLAKHVTKSHKLSLKEANKDWDKIKPLLETCVSDLKEMKKERKLISTFGV
;
A
#
# COMPACT_ATOMS: atom_id res chain seq x y z
N MET A 1 27.83 -15.09 0.07
CA MET A 1 26.50 -15.70 0.25
C MET A 1 25.55 -15.04 -0.72
N ALA A 2 25.12 -15.75 -1.78
CA ALA A 2 24.09 -15.23 -2.67
C ALA A 2 22.74 -15.46 -2.01
N TYR A 3 22.06 -14.39 -1.61
CA TYR A 3 20.68 -14.47 -1.15
C TYR A 3 19.81 -14.82 -2.36
N GLY A 4 19.42 -16.10 -2.48
CA GLY A 4 18.58 -16.60 -3.55
C GLY A 4 17.16 -16.03 -3.44
N GLY A 5 16.93 -14.86 -4.01
CA GLY A 5 15.61 -14.24 -4.15
C GLY A 5 15.16 -14.26 -5.60
N THR A 6 13.86 -14.44 -5.84
CA THR A 6 13.26 -14.24 -7.16
C THR A 6 12.55 -12.89 -7.16
N VAL A 7 12.87 -12.04 -8.14
CA VAL A 7 12.13 -10.80 -8.38
C VAL A 7 11.03 -11.09 -9.39
N GLN A 8 9.79 -10.76 -9.03
CA GLN A 8 8.66 -10.83 -9.95
C GLN A 8 8.20 -9.41 -10.27
N GLU A 9 8.46 -8.98 -11.50
CA GLU A 9 7.96 -7.71 -11.99
C GLU A 9 6.48 -7.84 -12.37
N PHE A 10 5.72 -6.76 -12.19
CA PHE A 10 4.33 -6.71 -12.62
C PHE A 10 3.97 -5.37 -13.25
N PHE A 11 3.08 -5.41 -14.23
CA PHE A 11 2.66 -4.21 -14.93
C PHE A 11 1.91 -3.25 -13.99
N THR A 12 2.46 -2.05 -13.83
CA THR A 12 1.88 -0.97 -13.02
C THR A 12 0.57 -0.44 -13.61
N TYR A 13 0.44 -0.48 -14.95
CA TYR A 13 -0.74 -0.03 -15.68
C TYR A 13 -1.95 -0.96 -15.50
N SER A 14 -1.75 -2.28 -15.43
CA SER A 14 -2.84 -3.25 -15.28
C SER A 14 -3.30 -3.38 -13.84
N THR A 15 -2.37 -3.31 -12.89
CA THR A 15 -2.63 -3.53 -11.45
C THR A 15 -3.17 -2.29 -10.75
N LYS A 16 -2.79 -1.08 -11.20
CA LYS A 16 -3.26 0.22 -10.70
C LYS A 16 -3.26 0.31 -9.16
N LEU A 17 -2.26 -0.28 -8.50
CA LEU A 17 -2.24 -0.49 -7.04
C LEU A 17 -2.37 0.79 -6.22
N SER A 18 -1.93 1.94 -6.75
CA SER A 18 -2.08 3.24 -6.09
C SER A 18 -3.50 3.83 -6.16
N GLN A 19 -4.35 3.28 -7.04
CA GLN A 19 -5.72 3.74 -7.31
C GLN A 19 -6.77 2.74 -6.84
N THR A 20 -6.43 1.45 -6.84
CA THR A 20 -7.32 0.34 -6.46
C THR A 20 -7.48 0.24 -4.94
N CYS A 21 -8.71 0.09 -4.49
CA CYS A 21 -9.04 -0.26 -3.11
C CYS A 21 -9.35 -1.76 -2.97
N LEU A 22 -9.30 -2.28 -1.74
CA LEU A 22 -9.71 -3.65 -1.41
C LEU A 22 -11.17 -3.95 -1.75
N CYS A 23 -12.04 -2.93 -1.77
CA CYS A 23 -13.43 -3.07 -2.18
C CYS A 23 -13.61 -3.19 -3.71
N GLY A 24 -12.54 -3.04 -4.49
CA GLY A 24 -12.57 -3.08 -5.96
C GLY A 24 -12.76 -1.71 -6.62
N THR A 25 -13.05 -0.66 -5.86
CA THR A 25 -13.15 0.71 -6.39
C THR A 25 -11.79 1.20 -6.86
N ILE A 26 -11.75 1.78 -8.06
CA ILE A 26 -10.55 2.40 -8.63
C ILE A 26 -10.77 3.91 -8.64
N LYS A 27 -10.05 4.64 -7.78
CA LYS A 27 -10.12 6.11 -7.70
C LYS A 27 -8.79 6.70 -8.15
N LYS A 28 -8.81 7.56 -9.18
CA LYS A 28 -7.63 8.35 -9.55
C LYS A 28 -7.29 9.30 -8.40
N LYS A 29 -6.07 9.19 -7.88
CA LYS A 29 -5.53 10.05 -6.81
C LYS A 29 -4.48 10.99 -7.41
N ARG A 30 -4.46 12.25 -6.98
CA ARG A 30 -3.38 13.17 -7.39
C ARG A 30 -2.11 12.77 -6.65
N LEU A 31 -0.94 13.10 -7.20
CA LEU A 31 0.36 12.77 -6.57
C LEU A 31 0.46 13.31 -5.13
N LYS A 32 -0.17 14.46 -4.86
CA LYS A 32 -0.29 15.08 -3.53
C LYS A 32 -1.14 14.30 -2.52
N ASP A 33 -2.04 13.44 -2.99
CA ASP A 33 -2.93 12.66 -2.13
C ASP A 33 -2.16 11.41 -1.65
N ARG A 34 -1.42 11.58 -0.55
CA ARG A 34 -0.56 10.54 0.08
C ARG A 34 -1.33 9.57 0.99
N TRP A 35 -2.61 9.85 1.21
CA TRP A 35 -3.51 9.03 2.00
C TRP A 35 -4.50 8.31 1.11
N HIS A 36 -4.67 7.02 1.35
CA HIS A 36 -5.75 6.25 0.79
C HIS A 36 -6.96 6.37 1.70
N ASP A 37 -7.91 7.19 1.29
CA ASP A 37 -9.27 7.23 1.85
C ASP A 37 -10.25 6.67 0.81
N CYS A 38 -11.13 5.76 1.24
CA CYS A 38 -12.14 5.14 0.40
C CYS A 38 -13.47 5.06 1.14
N GLU A 39 -14.58 5.18 0.39
CA GLU A 39 -15.96 5.17 0.92
C GLU A 39 -16.33 3.87 1.65
N CYS A 40 -15.55 2.79 1.48
CA CYS A 40 -15.71 1.55 2.23
C CYS A 40 -15.14 1.63 3.67
N GLY A 41 -14.60 2.78 4.09
CA GLY A 41 -14.03 2.98 5.43
C GLY A 41 -12.55 2.60 5.57
N ILE A 42 -11.88 2.27 4.47
CA ILE A 42 -10.45 1.97 4.49
C ILE A 42 -9.65 3.26 4.43
N GLN A 43 -8.92 3.54 5.51
CA GLN A 43 -7.98 4.64 5.61
C GLN A 43 -6.57 4.10 5.88
N ALA A 44 -5.63 4.35 4.97
CA ALA A 44 -4.23 3.94 5.12
C ALA A 44 -3.28 4.86 4.35
N GLN A 45 -1.98 4.83 4.64
CA GLN A 45 -1.00 5.53 3.82
C GLN A 45 -0.93 4.89 2.43
N ARG A 46 -1.00 5.70 1.36
CA ARG A 46 -1.10 5.22 -0.02
C ARG A 46 0.04 4.28 -0.41
N ASP A 47 1.26 4.65 -0.06
CA ASP A 47 2.46 3.90 -0.49
C ASP A 47 2.53 2.54 0.23
N LEU A 48 2.31 2.51 1.55
CA LEU A 48 2.21 1.27 2.32
C LEU A 48 1.06 0.37 1.83
N PHE A 49 -0.10 0.96 1.56
CA PHE A 49 -1.25 0.23 1.05
C PHE A 49 -0.96 -0.39 -0.33
N SER A 50 -0.31 0.37 -1.23
CA SER A 50 0.07 -0.14 -2.54
C SER A 50 1.10 -1.28 -2.48
N ALA A 51 2.04 -1.20 -1.54
CA ALA A 51 3.02 -2.27 -1.29
C ALA A 51 2.35 -3.53 -0.72
N PHE A 52 1.38 -3.37 0.17
CA PHE A 52 0.55 -4.48 0.65
C PHE A 52 -0.20 -5.14 -0.50
N LEU A 53 -0.87 -4.37 -1.35
CA LEU A 53 -1.58 -4.92 -2.52
C LEU A 53 -0.62 -5.61 -3.50
N ALA A 54 0.61 -5.11 -3.66
CA ALA A 54 1.62 -5.72 -4.52
C ALA A 54 1.93 -7.18 -4.12
N LYS A 55 1.87 -7.50 -2.83
CA LYS A 55 2.08 -8.87 -2.32
C LYS A 55 0.99 -9.85 -2.78
N HIS A 56 -0.19 -9.34 -3.10
CA HIS A 56 -1.34 -10.13 -3.57
C HIS A 56 -1.53 -10.06 -5.10
N VAL A 57 -0.52 -9.61 -5.84
CA VAL A 57 -0.52 -9.67 -7.31
C VAL A 57 -0.11 -11.06 -7.76
N THR A 58 -1.01 -11.71 -8.50
CA THR A 58 -0.76 -13.01 -9.11
C THR A 58 0.24 -12.90 -10.26
N LYS A 59 0.86 -14.03 -10.64
CA LYS A 59 1.73 -14.15 -11.83
C LYS A 59 1.06 -13.69 -13.13
N SER A 60 -0.26 -13.63 -13.17
CA SER A 60 -1.05 -13.12 -14.29
C SER A 60 -1.23 -11.60 -14.28
N HIS A 61 -0.48 -10.87 -13.45
CA HIS A 61 -0.55 -9.42 -13.28
C HIS A 61 -1.94 -8.91 -12.87
N LYS A 62 -2.68 -9.74 -12.13
CA LYS A 62 -4.01 -9.43 -11.59
C LYS A 62 -3.96 -9.42 -10.07
N LEU A 63 -4.62 -8.42 -9.49
CA LEU A 63 -4.75 -8.29 -8.03
C LEU A 63 -5.84 -9.23 -7.51
N SER A 64 -5.47 -10.12 -6.59
CA SER A 64 -6.43 -10.95 -5.86
C SER A 64 -7.08 -10.20 -4.70
N LEU A 65 -8.16 -9.48 -4.98
CA LEU A 65 -8.90 -8.72 -3.94
C LEU A 65 -9.40 -9.63 -2.81
N LYS A 66 -9.82 -10.86 -3.12
CA LYS A 66 -10.32 -11.82 -2.12
C LYS A 66 -9.25 -12.20 -1.11
N GLU A 67 -8.02 -12.45 -1.56
CA GLU A 67 -6.89 -12.82 -0.69
C GLU A 67 -6.44 -11.60 0.10
N ALA A 68 -6.29 -10.45 -0.56
CA ALA A 68 -5.92 -9.21 0.09
C ALA A 68 -6.92 -8.78 1.18
N ASN A 69 -8.23 -9.00 0.97
CA ASN A 69 -9.25 -8.66 1.98
C ASN A 69 -9.15 -9.56 3.22
N LYS A 70 -8.86 -10.86 3.04
CA LYS A 70 -8.65 -11.78 4.16
C LYS A 70 -7.44 -11.42 5.02
N ASP A 71 -6.35 -10.97 4.40
CA ASP A 71 -5.13 -10.58 5.13
C ASP A 71 -5.15 -9.13 5.62
N TRP A 72 -6.11 -8.31 5.17
CA TRP A 72 -6.18 -6.90 5.52
C TRP A 72 -6.32 -6.69 7.03
N ASP A 73 -7.18 -7.45 7.70
CA ASP A 73 -7.42 -7.34 9.14
C ASP A 73 -6.13 -7.56 9.96
N LYS A 74 -5.28 -8.47 9.50
CA LYS A 74 -4.00 -8.79 10.14
C LYS A 74 -2.93 -7.71 9.91
N ILE A 75 -2.92 -7.11 8.71
CA ILE A 75 -1.89 -6.14 8.32
C ILE A 75 -2.27 -4.70 8.70
N LYS A 76 -3.55 -4.37 8.78
CA LYS A 76 -4.04 -3.07 9.21
C LYS A 76 -3.33 -2.53 10.47
N PRO A 77 -3.27 -3.26 11.61
CA PRO A 77 -2.60 -2.74 12.81
C PRO A 77 -1.11 -2.51 12.60
N LEU A 78 -0.44 -3.35 11.80
CA LEU A 78 0.97 -3.16 11.45
C LEU A 78 1.19 -1.87 10.65
N LEU A 79 0.31 -1.59 9.68
CA LEU A 79 0.38 -0.36 8.90
C LEU A 79 0.12 0.88 9.76
N GLU A 80 -0.85 0.82 10.68
CA GLU A 80 -1.15 1.91 11.61
C GLU A 80 0.03 2.21 12.55
N THR A 81 0.71 1.16 13.05
CA THR A 81 1.94 1.30 13.85
C THR A 81 3.05 1.94 13.02
N CYS A 82 3.34 1.45 11.81
CA CYS A 82 4.36 2.05 10.95
C CYS A 82 4.07 3.53 10.65
N VAL A 83 2.80 3.90 10.43
CA VAL A 83 2.42 5.29 10.22
C VAL A 83 2.65 6.13 11.48
N SER A 84 2.40 5.58 12.66
CA SER A 84 2.64 6.25 13.94
C SER A 84 4.14 6.48 14.17
N ASP A 85 4.97 5.48 13.89
CA ASP A 85 6.43 5.59 13.96
C ASP A 85 6.95 6.68 13.00
N LEU A 86 6.42 6.72 11.77
CA LEU A 86 6.76 7.77 10.80
C LEU A 86 6.37 9.18 11.29
N LYS A 87 5.26 9.33 12.04
CA LYS A 87 4.87 10.60 12.66
C LYS A 87 5.84 11.02 13.77
N GLU A 88 6.26 10.09 14.61
CA GLU A 88 7.23 10.36 15.68
C GLU A 88 8.61 10.74 15.08
N MET A 89 9.07 10.02 14.06
CA MET A 89 10.32 10.36 13.36
C MET A 89 10.29 11.74 12.68
N LYS A 90 9.11 12.18 12.20
CA LYS A 90 8.91 13.53 11.68
C LYS A 90 9.04 14.59 12.77
N LYS A 91 8.49 14.34 13.97
CA LYS A 91 8.62 15.22 15.13
C LYS A 91 10.09 15.42 15.50
N GLU A 92 10.89 14.37 15.38
CA GLU A 92 12.35 14.40 15.57
C GLU A 92 13.13 15.03 14.38
N ARG A 93 12.45 15.54 13.34
CA ARG A 93 13.03 16.07 12.08
C ARG A 93 13.95 15.08 11.34
N LYS A 94 13.85 13.78 11.64
CA LYS A 94 14.63 12.72 10.98
C LYS A 94 13.98 12.22 9.69
N LEU A 95 12.81 12.76 9.31
CA LEU A 95 12.04 12.28 8.17
C LEU A 95 12.17 13.18 6.93
N ILE A 96 12.29 12.56 5.76
CA ILE A 96 12.25 13.26 4.47
C ILE A 96 10.79 13.61 4.16
N SER A 97 10.53 14.86 3.76
CA SER A 97 9.20 15.43 3.50
C SER A 97 8.37 14.68 2.45
N THR A 98 9.00 13.81 1.65
CA THR A 98 8.37 13.01 0.61
C THR A 98 7.41 11.96 1.13
N PHE A 99 7.51 11.49 2.38
CA PHE A 99 6.63 10.42 2.89
C PHE A 99 5.18 10.86 3.12
N GLY A 100 4.90 12.17 3.21
CA GLY A 100 3.53 12.69 3.30
C GLY A 100 2.78 12.32 4.59
N VAL A 101 3.53 11.94 5.62
CA VAL A 101 3.09 11.76 7.01
C VAL A 101 3.34 13.06 7.78
#